data_AF-A0A6N3H3M3-F1
#
_entry.id   AF-A0A6N3H3M3-F1
#
_cell.length_a   1.000
_cell.length_b   1.000
_cell.length_c   1.000
_cell.angle_alpha   90.00
_cell.angle_beta   90.00
_cell.angle_gamma   90.00
#
_symmetry.space_group_name_H-M   'P 1'
#
loop_
_entity.id
_entity.type
_entity.pdbx_description
1 polymer ?
#
loop_
_entity_poly.entity_id
_entity_poly.type
_entity_poly.pdbx_seq_one_letter_code
_entity_poly.pdbx_strand_id
1 'polypeptide(L)'
;MPVIVRLDEHSPFLKWVEETEHKDWGWLARSPYNFEKIVDHLRGLVKVIVPGGQEVFFRYWDGKWFAEHLRYMGDDWREVMPPFAFYWVNSESFIVHIHAQSEVKKSPWWHVPQALIDTMLEKDQQPIVHNILQFLKDEYPEIYFRFDQEMIAAKVHRIVKNNNSRKEDIIEEVLIALKQAQ
;
A
#
# COMPACT_ATOMS: atom_id res chain seq x y z
N MET A 1 5.35 -0.32 -13.71
CA MET A 1 4.96 1.08 -13.41
C MET A 1 3.46 1.21 -13.61
N PRO A 2 2.73 2.00 -12.80
CA PRO A 2 1.30 2.22 -13.01
C PRO A 2 1.08 2.94 -14.35
N VAL A 3 0.02 2.56 -15.06
CA VAL A 3 -0.41 3.21 -16.31
C VAL A 3 -1.74 3.90 -16.05
N ILE A 4 -1.87 5.15 -16.50
CA ILE A 4 -3.11 5.91 -16.38
C ILE A 4 -3.73 6.00 -17.76
N VAL A 5 -4.96 5.52 -17.90
CA VAL A 5 -5.69 5.49 -19.15
C VAL A 5 -7.00 6.24 -18.97
N ARG A 6 -7.30 7.17 -19.87
CA ARG A 6 -8.63 7.78 -19.95
C ARG A 6 -9.57 6.77 -20.59
N LEU A 7 -10.67 6.48 -19.90
CA LEU A 7 -11.70 5.59 -20.41
C LEU A 7 -12.88 6.39 -20.95
N ASP A 8 -13.48 5.83 -22.01
CA ASP A 8 -14.78 6.21 -22.50
C ASP A 8 -15.88 5.40 -21.79
N GLU A 9 -17.09 5.94 -21.72
CA GLU A 9 -18.24 5.29 -21.07
C GLU A 9 -18.65 3.96 -21.74
N HIS A 10 -18.28 3.75 -23.01
CA HIS A 10 -18.51 2.52 -23.75
C HIS A 10 -17.28 1.62 -23.83
N SER A 11 -16.23 1.89 -23.05
CA SER A 11 -15.02 1.07 -23.06
C SER A 11 -15.33 -0.38 -22.67
N PRO A 12 -14.95 -1.39 -23.49
CA PRO A 12 -15.08 -2.81 -23.14
C PRO A 12 -14.38 -3.17 -21.81
N PHE A 13 -13.39 -2.38 -21.41
CA PHE A 13 -12.71 -2.54 -20.13
C PHE A 13 -13.67 -2.36 -18.94
N LEU A 14 -14.64 -1.45 -19.03
CA LEU A 14 -15.62 -1.25 -17.95
C LEU A 14 -16.49 -2.49 -17.74
N LYS A 15 -16.90 -3.14 -18.84
CA LYS A 15 -17.62 -4.42 -18.77
C LYS A 15 -16.76 -5.52 -18.15
N TRP A 16 -15.48 -5.61 -18.54
CA TRP A 16 -14.57 -6.57 -17.93
C TRP A 16 -14.39 -6.31 -16.42
N VAL A 17 -14.26 -5.05 -16.00
CA VAL A 17 -14.14 -4.68 -14.57
C VAL A 17 -15.38 -5.10 -13.77
N GLU A 18 -16.57 -5.06 -14.37
CA GLU A 18 -17.81 -5.50 -13.71
C GLU A 18 -17.86 -7.02 -13.49
N GLU A 19 -17.30 -7.80 -14.41
CA GLU A 19 -17.39 -9.27 -14.41
C GLU A 19 -16.17 -9.97 -13.78
N THR A 20 -15.06 -9.25 -13.59
CA THR A 20 -13.77 -9.86 -13.20
C THR A 20 -13.70 -10.24 -11.72
N GLU A 21 -13.13 -11.41 -11.43
CA GLU A 21 -12.80 -11.84 -10.06
C GLU A 21 -11.42 -11.31 -9.61
N HIS A 22 -10.64 -10.77 -10.54
CA HIS A 22 -9.29 -10.26 -10.27
C HIS A 22 -9.33 -8.96 -9.45
N LYS A 23 -8.40 -8.81 -8.51
CA LYS A 23 -8.33 -7.67 -7.56
C LYS A 23 -7.04 -6.84 -7.66
N ASP A 24 -6.19 -7.19 -8.60
CA ASP A 24 -4.81 -6.69 -8.78
C ASP A 24 -4.65 -5.84 -10.05
N TRP A 25 -5.76 -5.47 -10.70
CA TRP A 25 -5.76 -4.67 -11.93
C TRP A 25 -5.69 -3.16 -11.69
N GLY A 26 -5.90 -2.70 -10.45
CA GLY A 26 -5.85 -1.29 -10.07
C GLY A 26 -7.19 -0.78 -9.53
N TRP A 27 -7.61 0.39 -10.02
CA TRP A 27 -8.88 1.03 -9.67
C TRP A 27 -9.32 2.01 -10.75
N LEU A 28 -10.60 2.37 -10.73
CA LEU A 28 -11.18 3.43 -11.56
C LEU A 28 -11.48 4.65 -10.72
N ALA A 29 -11.48 5.82 -11.34
CA ALA A 29 -11.95 7.03 -10.68
C ALA A 29 -12.52 8.05 -11.67
N ARG A 30 -13.30 8.99 -11.13
CA ARG A 30 -13.79 10.16 -11.87
C ARG A 30 -13.16 11.42 -11.31
N SER A 31 -12.72 12.30 -12.21
CA SER A 31 -12.07 13.55 -11.88
C SER A 31 -12.63 14.69 -12.73
N PRO A 32 -12.90 15.87 -12.14
CA PRO A 32 -13.17 17.09 -12.90
C PRO A 32 -11.87 17.78 -13.38
N TYR A 33 -10.69 17.27 -13.00
CA TYR A 33 -9.40 17.85 -13.36
C TYR A 33 -8.97 17.37 -14.75
N ASN A 34 -8.16 18.18 -15.44
CA ASN A 34 -7.53 17.75 -16.69
C ASN A 34 -6.45 16.68 -16.42
N PHE A 35 -6.08 15.94 -17.47
CA PHE A 35 -5.15 14.82 -17.35
C PHE A 35 -3.77 15.22 -16.82
N GLU A 36 -3.23 16.36 -17.28
CA GLU A 36 -1.91 16.86 -16.84
C GLU A 36 -1.89 17.10 -15.33
N LYS A 37 -2.92 17.77 -14.81
CA LYS A 37 -3.02 18.06 -13.37
C LYS A 37 -3.20 16.79 -12.55
N ILE A 38 -3.97 15.81 -13.04
CA ILE A 38 -4.07 14.48 -12.40
C ILE A 38 -2.69 13.83 -12.28
N VAL A 39 -1.94 13.78 -13.39
CA VAL A 39 -0.61 13.18 -13.43
C VAL A 39 0.34 13.90 -12.47
N ASP A 40 0.29 15.22 -12.38
CA ASP A 40 1.14 15.99 -11.48
C ASP A 40 0.86 15.70 -10.00
N HIS A 41 -0.40 15.59 -9.60
CA HIS A 41 -0.75 15.16 -8.24
C HIS A 41 -0.28 13.72 -7.95
N LEU A 42 -0.45 12.79 -8.89
CA LEU A 42 0.00 11.41 -8.74
C LEU A 42 1.53 11.29 -8.68
N ARG A 43 2.27 12.13 -9.42
CA ARG A 43 3.73 12.25 -9.32
C ARG A 43 4.16 12.71 -7.92
N GLY A 44 3.41 13.63 -7.32
CA GLY A 44 3.62 14.08 -5.94
C GLY A 44 3.51 12.97 -4.89
N LEU A 45 2.83 11.87 -5.22
CA LEU A 45 2.57 10.73 -4.34
C LEU A 45 3.40 9.47 -4.69
N VAL A 46 4.40 9.55 -5.55
CA VAL A 46 5.24 8.37 -5.89
C VAL A 46 5.98 7.84 -4.66
N LYS A 47 6.46 8.74 -3.81
CA LYS A 47 7.02 8.42 -2.49
C LYS A 47 6.26 9.11 -1.37
N VAL A 48 6.23 8.44 -0.22
CA VAL A 48 5.63 8.92 1.04
C VAL A 48 6.61 8.71 2.18
N ILE A 49 6.36 9.40 3.28
CA ILE A 49 7.16 9.32 4.51
C ILE A 49 6.37 8.46 5.50
N VAL A 50 6.89 7.29 5.85
CA VAL A 50 6.28 6.42 6.87
C VAL A 50 6.68 6.87 8.27
N PRO A 51 5.96 6.43 9.32
CA PRO A 51 6.41 6.63 10.69
C PRO A 51 7.85 6.15 10.89
N GLY A 52 8.68 6.96 11.55
CA GLY A 52 10.13 6.77 11.61
C GLY A 52 10.92 7.59 10.58
N GLY A 53 10.25 8.27 9.65
CA GLY A 53 10.86 9.23 8.72
C GLY A 53 11.45 8.61 7.46
N GLN A 54 11.33 7.30 7.28
CA GLN A 54 11.80 6.63 6.07
C GLN A 54 10.91 7.00 4.86
N GLU A 55 11.56 7.25 3.73
CA GLU A 55 10.88 7.42 2.44
C GLU A 55 10.67 6.07 1.76
N VAL A 56 9.44 5.77 1.36
CA VAL A 56 9.09 4.52 0.65
C VAL A 56 8.23 4.81 -0.56
N PHE A 57 8.26 3.89 -1.55
CA PHE A 57 7.34 3.97 -2.68
C PHE A 57 5.91 3.72 -2.23
N PHE A 58 5.02 4.64 -2.60
CA PHE A 58 3.60 4.48 -2.33
C PHE A 58 2.90 3.84 -3.51
N ARG A 59 2.55 2.57 -3.35
CA ARG A 59 1.86 1.77 -4.36
C ARG A 59 0.36 2.07 -4.36
N TYR A 60 -0.02 3.32 -4.62
CA TYR A 60 -1.43 3.73 -4.65
C TYR A 60 -2.26 2.96 -5.69
N TRP A 61 -1.64 2.33 -6.69
CA TRP A 61 -2.32 1.47 -7.66
C TRP A 61 -2.65 0.07 -7.15
N ASP A 62 -2.16 -0.32 -5.98
CA ASP A 62 -2.47 -1.61 -5.37
C ASP A 62 -3.88 -1.54 -4.75
N GLY A 63 -4.89 -1.99 -5.49
CA GLY A 63 -6.30 -1.82 -5.13
C GLY A 63 -6.66 -2.38 -3.74
N LYS A 64 -6.00 -3.46 -3.30
CA LYS A 64 -6.22 -4.04 -1.97
C LYS A 64 -5.87 -3.04 -0.87
N TRP A 65 -4.67 -2.46 -0.92
CA TRP A 65 -4.20 -1.55 0.11
C TRP A 65 -4.77 -0.14 -0.05
N PHE A 66 -4.97 0.30 -1.30
CA PHE A 66 -5.54 1.60 -1.60
C PHE A 66 -6.95 1.77 -1.03
N ALA A 67 -7.78 0.72 -1.08
CA ALA A 67 -9.10 0.74 -0.46
C ALA A 67 -9.04 0.94 1.07
N GLU A 68 -8.02 0.43 1.77
CA GLU A 68 -7.86 0.69 3.21
C GLU A 68 -7.54 2.16 3.51
N HIS A 69 -6.78 2.82 2.63
CA HIS A 69 -6.48 4.25 2.77
C HIS A 69 -7.76 5.08 2.64
N LEU A 70 -8.59 4.77 1.65
CA LEU A 70 -9.88 5.42 1.44
C LEU A 70 -10.84 5.20 2.62
N ARG A 71 -10.94 3.97 3.14
CA ARG A 71 -11.77 3.66 4.32
C ARG A 71 -11.35 4.43 5.55
N TYR A 72 -10.05 4.45 5.84
CA TYR A 72 -9.54 5.05 7.06
C TYR A 72 -9.62 6.57 7.02
N MET A 73 -9.19 7.16 5.89
CA MET A 73 -9.09 8.62 5.76
C MET A 73 -10.45 9.27 5.45
N GLY A 74 -11.37 8.55 4.81
CA GLY A 74 -12.66 9.09 4.39
C GLY A 74 -12.50 10.37 3.57
N ASP A 75 -13.22 11.43 3.95
CA ASP A 75 -13.16 12.73 3.28
C ASP A 75 -11.80 13.43 3.40
N ASP A 76 -11.00 13.14 4.44
CA ASP A 76 -9.66 13.71 4.60
C ASP A 76 -8.69 13.23 3.51
N TRP A 77 -9.04 12.17 2.79
CA TRP A 77 -8.29 11.71 1.63
C TRP A 77 -8.15 12.77 0.54
N ARG A 78 -9.07 13.75 0.48
CA ARG A 78 -8.98 14.89 -0.45
C ARG A 78 -7.71 15.72 -0.28
N GLU A 79 -7.11 15.72 0.92
CA GLU A 79 -5.87 16.44 1.19
C GLU A 79 -4.65 15.71 0.62
N VAL A 80 -4.78 14.38 0.45
CA VAL A 80 -3.74 13.47 -0.05
C VAL A 80 -3.84 13.32 -1.56
N MET A 81 -5.00 12.92 -2.07
CA MET A 81 -5.26 12.74 -3.50
C MET A 81 -6.48 13.57 -3.97
N PRO A 82 -6.33 14.90 -4.06
CA PRO A 82 -7.43 15.81 -4.40
C PRO A 82 -8.13 15.60 -5.76
N PRO A 83 -7.48 15.11 -6.84
CA PRO A 83 -8.11 15.14 -8.16
C PRO A 83 -9.39 14.32 -8.30
N PHE A 84 -9.62 13.30 -7.48
CA PHE A 84 -10.71 12.36 -7.71
C PHE A 84 -11.79 12.43 -6.63
N ALA A 85 -13.05 12.54 -7.08
CA ALA A 85 -14.22 12.62 -6.19
C ALA A 85 -14.90 11.26 -6.00
N PHE A 86 -14.70 10.34 -6.94
CA PHE A 86 -15.28 9.01 -6.93
C PHE A 86 -14.23 7.99 -7.28
N TYR A 87 -14.16 6.93 -6.48
CA TYR A 87 -13.26 5.80 -6.68
C TYR A 87 -14.07 4.51 -6.75
N TRP A 88 -13.63 3.59 -7.61
CA TRP A 88 -14.11 2.22 -7.66
C TRP A 88 -12.91 1.28 -7.55
N VAL A 89 -12.86 0.53 -6.46
CA VAL A 89 -11.72 -0.32 -6.11
C VAL A 89 -12.26 -1.68 -5.72
N ASN A 90 -11.92 -2.74 -6.47
CA ASN A 90 -12.26 -4.12 -6.13
C ASN A 90 -13.73 -4.34 -5.70
N SER A 91 -14.66 -3.84 -6.52
CA SER A 91 -16.12 -3.93 -6.33
C SER A 91 -16.70 -3.06 -5.21
N GLU A 92 -15.92 -2.11 -4.71
CA GLU A 92 -16.34 -1.15 -3.69
C GLU A 92 -16.24 0.29 -4.21
N SER A 93 -17.23 1.11 -3.88
CA SER A 93 -17.28 2.52 -4.27
C SER A 93 -16.94 3.44 -3.09
N PHE A 94 -16.17 4.49 -3.37
CA PHE A 94 -15.82 5.52 -2.38
C PHE A 94 -16.11 6.90 -2.97
N ILE A 95 -16.64 7.78 -2.13
CA ILE A 95 -16.91 9.17 -2.48
C ILE A 95 -16.09 10.05 -1.54
N VAL A 96 -15.38 11.01 -2.11
CA VAL A 96 -14.57 11.99 -1.38
C VAL A 96 -14.99 13.38 -1.85
N HIS A 97 -15.36 14.25 -0.90
CA HIS A 97 -15.77 15.61 -1.21
C HIS A 97 -14.56 16.51 -1.51
N ILE A 98 -14.27 16.72 -2.79
CA ILE A 98 -13.11 17.48 -3.26
C ILE A 98 -13.36 18.99 -3.32
N HIS A 99 -12.29 19.77 -3.20
CA HIS A 99 -12.30 21.21 -3.43
C HIS A 99 -11.93 21.56 -4.88
N ALA A 100 -12.43 22.70 -5.37
CA ALA A 100 -12.24 23.12 -6.75
C ALA A 100 -10.78 23.41 -7.12
N GLN A 101 -9.93 23.72 -6.13
CA GLN A 101 -8.52 24.03 -6.35
C GLN A 101 -7.67 23.44 -5.23
N SER A 102 -6.79 22.51 -5.60
CA SER A 102 -5.69 22.04 -4.76
C SER A 102 -4.37 22.25 -5.48
N GLU A 103 -3.34 22.63 -4.71
CA GLU A 103 -1.98 22.80 -5.21
C GLU A 103 -1.26 21.45 -5.33
N VAL A 104 -0.40 21.33 -6.34
CA VAL A 104 0.44 20.15 -6.53
C VAL A 104 1.60 20.21 -5.54
N LYS A 105 1.76 19.16 -4.75
CA LYS A 105 2.87 19.00 -3.80
C LYS A 105 3.96 18.11 -4.41
N LYS A 106 5.24 18.46 -4.19
CA LYS A 106 6.39 17.67 -4.70
C LYS A 106 6.65 16.47 -3.81
N SER A 107 6.95 15.32 -4.41
CA SER A 107 7.25 14.09 -3.68
C SER A 107 8.66 14.11 -3.06
N PRO A 108 8.87 13.54 -1.86
CA PRO A 108 7.86 13.06 -0.91
C PRO A 108 7.35 14.19 -0.02
N TRP A 109 6.07 14.15 0.34
CA TRP A 109 5.46 15.17 1.21
C TRP A 109 4.44 14.60 2.18
N TRP A 110 3.71 13.55 1.78
CA TRP A 110 2.68 12.97 2.61
C TRP A 110 3.30 12.09 3.69
N HIS A 111 2.98 12.42 4.95
CA HIS A 111 3.35 11.63 6.12
C HIS A 111 2.20 10.66 6.42
N VAL A 112 2.48 9.36 6.32
CA VAL A 112 1.48 8.33 6.55
C VAL A 112 1.17 8.27 8.05
N PRO A 113 -0.09 8.40 8.48
CA PRO A 113 -0.44 8.30 9.90
C PRO A 113 -0.08 6.93 10.46
N GLN A 114 0.51 6.89 11.67
CA GLN A 114 0.83 5.62 12.35
C GLN A 114 -0.43 4.77 12.54
N ALA A 115 -1.54 5.37 12.96
CA ALA A 115 -2.79 4.66 13.19
C ALA A 115 -3.40 4.03 11.91
N LEU A 116 -3.11 4.58 10.72
CA LEU A 116 -3.46 3.94 9.46
C LEU A 116 -2.63 2.66 9.25
N ILE A 117 -1.32 2.73 9.48
CA ILE A 117 -0.45 1.55 9.41
C ILE A 117 -0.92 0.48 10.39
N ASP A 118 -1.18 0.86 11.65
CA ASP A 118 -1.64 -0.08 12.69
C ASP A 118 -2.94 -0.79 12.27
N THR A 119 -3.91 -0.03 11.77
CA THR A 119 -5.20 -0.58 11.28
C THR A 119 -4.99 -1.56 10.12
N MET A 120 -4.09 -1.24 9.18
CA MET A 120 -3.79 -2.13 8.06
C MET A 120 -3.11 -3.43 8.53
N LEU A 121 -2.23 -3.35 9.53
CA LEU A 121 -1.52 -4.50 10.09
C LEU A 121 -2.42 -5.41 10.93
N GLU A 122 -3.39 -4.84 11.65
CA GLU A 122 -4.41 -5.61 12.34
C GLU A 122 -5.24 -6.45 11.37
N LYS A 123 -5.51 -5.92 10.18
CA LYS A 123 -6.30 -6.60 9.15
C LYS A 123 -5.52 -7.68 8.41
N ASP A 124 -4.29 -7.37 8.00
CA ASP A 124 -3.45 -8.32 7.27
C ASP A 124 -1.94 -8.04 7.47
N GLN A 125 -1.29 -8.98 8.15
CA GLN A 125 0.13 -8.93 8.48
C GLN A 125 1.04 -9.46 7.36
N GLN A 126 0.47 -10.03 6.28
CA GLN A 126 1.26 -10.64 5.20
C GLN A 126 2.29 -9.70 4.55
N PRO A 127 2.05 -8.39 4.34
CA PRO A 127 3.07 -7.50 3.80
C PRO A 127 4.31 -7.41 4.68
N ILE A 128 4.14 -7.33 6.00
CA ILE A 128 5.28 -7.29 6.93
C ILE A 128 6.04 -8.60 6.89
N VAL A 129 5.32 -9.73 6.93
CA VAL A 129 5.94 -11.06 6.84
C VAL A 129 6.74 -11.20 5.55
N HIS A 130 6.16 -10.84 4.40
CA HIS A 130 6.84 -10.86 3.11
C HIS A 130 8.06 -9.94 3.09
N ASN A 131 7.94 -8.71 3.60
CA ASN A 131 9.04 -7.76 3.66
C ASN A 131 10.19 -8.26 4.56
N ILE A 132 9.90 -8.93 5.68
CA ILE A 132 10.92 -9.51 6.55
C ILE A 132 11.58 -10.70 5.86
N LEU A 133 10.81 -11.60 5.24
CA LEU A 133 11.36 -12.73 4.49
C LEU A 133 12.28 -12.26 3.36
N GLN A 134 11.86 -11.24 2.61
CA GLN A 134 12.67 -10.63 1.55
C GLN A 134 13.94 -10.00 2.14
N PHE A 135 13.84 -9.27 3.25
CA PHE A 135 15.00 -8.70 3.93
C PHE A 135 15.98 -9.78 4.41
N LEU A 136 15.50 -10.87 5.00
CA LEU A 136 16.36 -12.00 5.41
C LEU A 136 17.05 -12.63 4.21
N LYS A 137 16.36 -12.76 3.09
CA LYS A 137 16.92 -13.28 1.85
C LYS A 137 18.04 -12.39 1.31
N ASP A 138 17.86 -11.08 1.38
CA ASP A 138 18.79 -10.10 0.79
C ASP A 138 20.00 -9.84 1.70
N GLU A 139 19.78 -9.67 3.02
CA GLU A 139 20.83 -9.27 3.98
C GLU A 139 21.45 -10.45 4.76
N TYR A 140 20.73 -11.56 4.93
CA TYR A 140 21.18 -12.75 5.66
C TYR A 140 20.93 -14.06 4.88
N PRO A 141 21.41 -14.16 3.63
CA PRO A 141 21.15 -15.31 2.76
C PRO A 141 21.61 -16.63 3.39
N GLU A 142 22.70 -16.63 4.15
CA GLU A 142 23.23 -17.81 4.84
C GLU A 142 22.28 -18.36 5.92
N ILE A 143 21.46 -17.51 6.54
CA ILE A 143 20.42 -17.93 7.48
C ILE A 143 19.18 -18.34 6.69
N TYR A 144 18.77 -17.53 5.72
CA TYR A 144 17.54 -17.75 4.96
C TYR A 144 17.55 -19.06 4.14
N PHE A 145 18.67 -19.41 3.50
CA PHE A 145 18.77 -20.65 2.72
C PHE A 145 19.10 -21.89 3.54
N ARG A 146 19.40 -21.74 4.84
CA ARG A 146 19.73 -22.87 5.73
C ARG A 146 18.50 -23.60 6.26
N PHE A 147 17.38 -22.91 6.40
CA PHE A 147 16.14 -23.49 6.92
C PHE A 147 15.10 -23.67 5.82
N ASP A 148 14.12 -24.51 6.10
CA ASP A 148 12.94 -24.64 5.26
C ASP A 148 12.15 -23.31 5.20
N GLN A 149 11.71 -22.95 4.00
CA GLN A 149 11.06 -21.67 3.73
C GLN A 149 9.71 -21.53 4.43
N GLU A 150 8.93 -22.62 4.51
CA GLU A 150 7.65 -22.61 5.22
C GLU A 150 7.87 -22.47 6.72
N MET A 151 8.93 -23.09 7.26
CA MET A 151 9.32 -22.93 8.66
C MET A 151 9.72 -21.49 8.99
N ILE A 152 10.55 -20.84 8.16
CA ILE A 152 10.93 -19.43 8.37
C ILE A 152 9.68 -18.54 8.32
N ALA A 153 8.83 -18.72 7.30
CA ALA A 153 7.61 -17.95 7.13
C ALA A 153 6.66 -18.09 8.33
N ALA A 154 6.43 -19.32 8.80
CA ALA A 154 5.61 -19.57 9.98
C ALA A 154 6.17 -18.91 11.25
N LYS A 155 7.51 -18.89 11.38
CA LYS A 155 8.18 -18.29 12.53
C LYS A 155 8.11 -16.76 12.52
N VAL A 156 8.38 -16.14 11.37
CA VAL A 156 8.21 -14.70 11.15
C VAL A 156 6.76 -14.31 11.43
N HIS A 157 5.79 -15.05 10.88
CA HIS A 157 4.38 -14.78 11.09
C HIS A 157 4.00 -14.85 12.58
N ARG A 158 4.49 -15.85 13.31
CA ARG A 158 4.25 -15.97 14.76
C ARG A 158 4.85 -14.79 15.55
N ILE A 159 6.06 -14.36 15.22
CA ILE A 159 6.73 -13.25 15.91
C ILE A 159 6.00 -11.93 15.62
N VAL A 160 5.65 -11.68 14.36
CA VAL A 160 4.86 -10.50 13.94
C VAL A 160 3.49 -10.47 14.63
N LYS A 161 2.84 -11.63 14.79
CA LYS A 161 1.56 -11.72 15.50
C LYS A 161 1.66 -11.39 16.99
N ASN A 162 2.79 -11.73 17.61
CA ASN A 162 2.99 -11.60 19.05
C ASN A 162 3.60 -10.25 19.47
N ASN A 163 4.06 -9.43 18.51
CA ASN A 163 4.72 -8.15 18.77
C ASN A 163 4.05 -7.00 18.02
N ASN A 164 3.75 -5.92 18.73
CA ASN A 164 3.44 -4.59 18.16
C ASN A 164 4.70 -3.70 18.06
N SER A 165 5.90 -4.29 18.13
CA SER A 165 7.19 -3.61 18.21
C SER A 165 7.68 -3.10 16.85
N ARG A 166 8.75 -2.29 16.82
CA ARG A 166 9.30 -1.75 15.57
C ARG A 166 9.86 -2.86 14.70
N LYS A 167 9.93 -2.62 13.38
CA LYS A 167 10.46 -3.60 12.40
C LYS A 167 11.87 -4.10 12.76
N GLU A 168 12.72 -3.22 13.30
CA GLU A 168 14.09 -3.53 13.72
C GLU A 168 14.09 -4.58 14.84
N ASP A 169 13.26 -4.38 15.87
CA ASP A 169 13.10 -5.31 17.00
C ASP A 169 12.64 -6.70 16.50
N ILE A 170 11.68 -6.72 15.57
CA ILE A 170 11.15 -7.97 14.99
C ILE A 170 12.24 -8.73 14.23
N ILE A 171 13.11 -8.04 13.48
CA ILE A 171 14.19 -8.67 12.72
C ILE A 171 15.21 -9.30 13.69
N GLU A 172 15.62 -8.57 14.73
CA GLU A 172 16.54 -9.10 15.73
C GLU A 172 15.97 -10.35 16.42
N GLU A 173 14.69 -10.31 16.82
CA GLU A 173 14.03 -11.46 17.42
C GLU A 173 13.95 -12.66 16.47
N VAL A 174 13.65 -12.43 15.18
CA VAL A 174 13.63 -13.49 14.17
C VAL A 174 15.02 -14.12 14.03
N LEU A 175 16.08 -13.30 13.95
CA LEU A 175 17.46 -13.79 13.84
C LEU A 175 17.89 -14.58 15.08
N ILE A 176 17.57 -14.11 16.29
CA ILE A 176 17.84 -14.83 17.54
C ILE A 176 17.11 -16.18 17.51
N ALA A 177 15.82 -16.16 17.18
CA ALA A 177 15.03 -17.37 17.20
C ALA A 177 15.53 -18.39 16.17
N LEU A 178 15.92 -17.97 14.96
CA LEU A 178 16.49 -18.87 13.94
C LEU A 178 17.84 -19.45 14.38
N LYS A 179 18.70 -18.66 15.03
CA LYS A 179 19.99 -19.15 15.56
C LYS A 179 19.82 -20.15 16.71
N GLN A 180 18.77 -20.03 17.52
CA GLN A 180 18.45 -20.97 18.61
C GLN A 180 17.78 -22.26 18.12
N ALA A 181 17.32 -22.33 16.87
CA ALA A 181 16.74 -23.53 16.27
C ALA A 181 17.80 -24.46 15.64
N GLN A 182 19.08 -24.15 15.86
CA GLN A 182 20.26 -24.94 15.48
C GLN A 182 20.65 -25.90 16.61
#